data_AF-A0A2H1FX10-F1
#
_entry.id   AF-A0A2H1FX10-F1
#
_cell.length_a   1.000
_cell.length_b   1.000
_cell.length_c   1.000
_cell.angle_alpha   90.00
_cell.angle_beta   90.00
_cell.angle_gamma   90.00
#
_symmetry.space_group_name_H-M   'P 1'
#
loop_
_entity.id
_entity.type
_entity.pdbx_description
1 polymer ?
#
loop_
_entity_poly.entity_id
_entity_poly.type
_entity_poly.pdbx_seq_one_letter_code
_entity_poly.pdbx_strand_id
1 'polypeptide(L)'
;MPAFDERDFGVEAVRTKSHQSNHDDTNYGAVEVPATRSAIADATPYMHQLSISPSQRDRRASRNSFGASLPIPRSKRQSRLSSVAYADGRPQRPGMPPIQPTREILAAQVQDIESSKVAAAKNMAFVFDIDGVLVHGDRLIPEGRRALEILNGDNELGIKIPHIFLTNGSGKPEAPRCEQLSKIVGQPFALDQFIQSHTPMSALSEYYDTVLVVGGEGYRCREVAEQYGFKNVVVPNDIVAWDPTIAPYRVFTDEERATSHPRDFSKQRIDAIMVFSDSRDYATDMQIIMDLLQSENGLLHTKAKDPVSQRIPIYFSQGDLLCPTEHPSPRMSQGAFRIGLEAMYKALTGEELERVVYGKPEMATYKYADEVLASWMESLHGEEKLPSNIYMVGDNPASDIIGGNMYGWNTCLVRTGVFVGGENDENNPANFGVFVNVLEAVKTAMKKELGVDFKFEWNDARINPLLQGNGAAAVAVE
;
A
#
# COMPACT_ATOMS: atom_id res chain seq x y z
N MET A 1 65.01 13.66 -35.37
CA MET A 1 64.09 14.06 -36.47
C MET A 1 62.83 14.61 -35.85
N PRO A 2 62.20 15.63 -36.47
CA PRO A 2 61.38 16.64 -35.79
C PRO A 2 59.95 16.18 -35.47
N ALA A 3 59.35 16.83 -34.49
CA ALA A 3 57.96 16.68 -34.07
C ALA A 3 57.00 17.29 -35.11
N PHE A 4 55.90 16.58 -35.41
CA PHE A 4 54.85 17.00 -36.32
C PHE A 4 53.66 17.60 -35.56
N ASP A 5 53.15 18.69 -36.13
CA ASP A 5 52.19 19.69 -35.62
C ASP A 5 50.76 19.31 -36.05
N GLU A 6 49.80 19.37 -35.12
CA GLU A 6 48.39 18.95 -35.27
C GLU A 6 47.53 19.97 -36.06
N ARG A 7 47.97 20.41 -37.24
CA ARG A 7 47.25 21.43 -38.04
C ARG A 7 46.79 21.02 -39.43
N ASP A 8 46.78 19.72 -39.73
CA ASP A 8 46.54 19.22 -41.10
C ASP A 8 45.21 18.45 -41.34
N PHE A 9 44.20 18.59 -40.48
CA PHE A 9 42.86 18.08 -40.81
C PHE A 9 41.74 19.04 -40.42
N GLY A 10 41.66 20.17 -41.15
CA GLY A 10 40.46 20.98 -41.22
C GLY A 10 39.47 20.40 -42.22
N VAL A 11 38.33 19.88 -41.74
CA VAL A 11 37.14 19.63 -42.56
C VAL A 11 35.95 20.29 -41.86
N GLU A 12 35.32 21.23 -42.56
CA GLU A 12 34.18 22.02 -42.10
C GLU A 12 32.95 21.14 -41.80
N ALA A 13 32.40 21.27 -40.59
CA ALA A 13 31.14 20.65 -40.21
C ALA A 13 29.94 21.43 -40.78
N VAL A 14 29.18 20.78 -41.67
CA VAL A 14 27.89 21.24 -42.18
C VAL A 14 26.89 21.32 -41.02
N ARG A 15 26.36 22.52 -40.75
CA ARG A 15 25.25 22.75 -39.80
C ARG A 15 23.94 22.16 -40.36
N THR A 16 23.52 21.01 -39.83
CA THR A 16 22.14 20.52 -39.96
C THR A 16 21.24 21.26 -38.96
N LYS A 17 20.18 21.88 -39.49
CA LYS A 17 19.13 22.56 -38.72
C LYS A 17 18.34 21.50 -37.94
N SER A 18 18.38 21.56 -36.61
CA SER A 18 17.45 20.84 -35.74
C SER A 18 16.08 21.51 -35.79
N HIS A 19 15.08 20.79 -36.27
CA HIS A 19 13.67 21.14 -36.08
C HIS A 19 13.34 21.10 -34.58
N GLN A 20 13.09 22.26 -33.98
CA GLN A 20 12.42 22.37 -32.69
C GLN A 20 10.94 22.05 -32.90
N SER A 21 10.49 20.89 -32.41
CA SER A 21 9.08 20.65 -32.12
C SER A 21 8.79 21.23 -30.74
N ASN A 22 8.01 22.32 -30.72
CA ASN A 22 7.37 22.82 -29.50
C ASN A 22 6.44 21.74 -28.96
N HIS A 23 6.79 21.13 -27.83
CA HIS A 23 5.82 20.47 -26.97
C HIS A 23 5.57 21.39 -25.77
N ASP A 24 4.32 21.79 -25.63
CA ASP A 24 3.79 22.55 -24.49
C ASP A 24 4.01 21.76 -23.20
N ASP A 25 4.73 22.36 -22.24
CA ASP A 25 4.85 21.92 -20.86
C ASP A 25 3.50 22.15 -20.13
N THR A 26 2.57 21.22 -20.25
CA THR A 26 1.45 21.11 -19.31
C THR A 26 1.92 20.33 -18.09
N ASN A 27 2.43 21.06 -17.09
CA ASN A 27 2.82 20.50 -15.79
C ASN A 27 1.57 20.07 -15.03
N TYR A 28 1.28 18.77 -15.04
CA TYR A 28 0.16 18.20 -14.31
C TYR A 28 0.32 18.26 -12.78
N GLY A 29 1.49 18.43 -12.12
CA GLY A 29 1.58 18.77 -10.67
C GLY A 29 2.12 17.72 -9.66
N ALA A 30 3.17 16.94 -10.00
CA ALA A 30 3.47 15.67 -9.29
C ALA A 30 4.20 15.90 -8.02
N VAL A 31 3.79 15.11 -7.07
CA VAL A 31 4.61 14.62 -6.01
C VAL A 31 5.41 13.43 -6.52
N GLU A 32 6.60 13.70 -7.05
CA GLU A 32 7.56 12.63 -7.34
C GLU A 32 8.08 11.96 -6.07
N VAL A 33 8.29 10.66 -6.14
CA VAL A 33 8.92 9.88 -5.06
C VAL A 33 10.12 9.13 -5.65
N PRO A 34 11.34 9.41 -5.18
CA PRO A 34 12.52 8.64 -5.59
C PRO A 34 12.34 7.15 -5.27
N ALA A 35 12.70 6.27 -6.22
CA ALA A 35 12.65 4.83 -6.00
C ALA A 35 13.69 4.41 -4.94
N THR A 36 13.26 3.58 -3.98
CA THR A 36 14.13 3.05 -2.91
C THR A 36 14.97 1.86 -3.36
N ARG A 37 14.47 1.09 -4.33
CA ARG A 37 15.18 -0.02 -4.95
C ARG A 37 15.66 0.34 -6.34
N SER A 38 16.70 -0.38 -6.77
CA SER A 38 17.13 -0.37 -8.16
C SER A 38 15.95 -0.77 -9.05
N ALA A 39 15.75 -0.05 -10.15
CA ALA A 39 14.80 -0.47 -11.18
C ALA A 39 15.23 -1.77 -11.88
N ILE A 40 16.53 -2.12 -11.77
CA ILE A 40 17.16 -3.32 -12.33
C ILE A 40 16.90 -4.52 -11.39
N ALA A 41 16.53 -5.66 -11.98
CA ALA A 41 16.21 -6.92 -11.31
C ALA A 41 17.19 -7.39 -10.20
N ASP A 42 16.63 -8.06 -9.18
CA ASP A 42 17.32 -8.57 -7.99
C ASP A 42 17.59 -10.08 -8.07
N ALA A 43 17.30 -10.74 -9.19
CA ALA A 43 17.48 -12.18 -9.34
C ALA A 43 18.96 -12.62 -9.37
N THR A 44 19.85 -11.70 -9.74
CA THR A 44 21.27 -11.97 -10.00
C THR A 44 22.05 -12.64 -8.86
N PRO A 45 21.88 -12.26 -7.57
CA PRO A 45 22.52 -12.95 -6.45
C PRO A 45 22.05 -14.40 -6.24
N TYR A 46 20.88 -14.77 -6.76
CA TYR A 46 20.26 -16.09 -6.54
C TYR A 46 20.50 -17.09 -7.68
N MET A 47 21.10 -16.66 -8.80
CA MET A 47 21.41 -17.53 -9.92
C MET A 47 22.77 -18.20 -9.74
N HIS A 48 22.83 -19.54 -9.80
CA HIS A 48 24.09 -20.28 -9.80
C HIS A 48 24.90 -19.98 -11.08
N GLN A 49 26.16 -19.59 -10.90
CA GLN A 49 27.12 -19.39 -11.99
C GLN A 49 27.58 -20.72 -12.58
N LEU A 50 26.74 -21.38 -13.39
CA LEU A 50 27.20 -22.45 -14.28
C LEU A 50 27.28 -21.91 -15.71
N SER A 51 28.32 -21.10 -15.96
CA SER A 51 29.17 -21.06 -17.17
C SER A 51 29.82 -19.67 -17.37
N ILE A 52 31.05 -19.55 -16.83
CA ILE A 52 32.28 -19.00 -17.43
C ILE A 52 32.23 -17.57 -18.04
N SER A 53 32.69 -16.64 -17.20
CA SER A 53 33.40 -15.36 -17.47
C SER A 53 34.68 -15.53 -18.34
N PRO A 54 35.31 -14.50 -18.96
CA PRO A 54 35.73 -13.28 -18.24
C PRO A 54 35.84 -11.95 -19.01
N SER A 55 35.41 -10.86 -18.36
CA SER A 55 36.19 -9.61 -18.32
C SER A 55 35.66 -8.69 -17.22
N GLN A 56 36.36 -8.65 -16.09
CA GLN A 56 36.17 -7.66 -15.03
C GLN A 56 37.19 -6.53 -15.21
N ARG A 57 36.98 -5.69 -16.22
CA ARG A 57 37.81 -4.51 -16.45
C ARG A 57 36.93 -3.36 -16.91
N ASP A 58 36.21 -2.79 -15.94
CA ASP A 58 35.89 -1.36 -15.80
C ASP A 58 34.74 -1.18 -14.81
N ARG A 59 35.06 -1.33 -13.52
CA ARG A 59 34.31 -0.59 -12.49
C ARG A 59 34.94 0.81 -12.40
N ARG A 60 34.19 1.83 -12.81
CA ARG A 60 34.36 3.20 -12.31
C ARG A 60 33.10 3.60 -11.54
N ALA A 61 33.32 4.08 -10.33
CA ALA A 61 32.35 4.89 -9.60
C ALA A 61 32.29 6.29 -10.24
N SER A 62 31.11 6.88 -10.41
CA SER A 62 30.93 8.34 -10.51
C SER A 62 29.47 8.78 -10.75
N ARG A 63 28.90 9.41 -9.72
CA ARG A 63 28.33 10.78 -9.68
C ARG A 63 27.05 11.09 -10.48
N ASN A 64 26.09 11.61 -9.72
CA ASN A 64 25.01 12.55 -10.01
C ASN A 64 24.86 13.00 -11.48
N SER A 65 23.66 12.80 -11.99
CA SER A 65 23.03 13.56 -13.08
C SER A 65 21.53 13.55 -12.79
N PHE A 66 21.00 14.59 -12.13
CA PHE A 66 20.27 15.70 -12.76
C PHE A 66 19.24 15.25 -13.82
N GLY A 67 17.96 15.40 -13.44
CA GLY A 67 16.90 15.82 -14.36
C GLY A 67 16.00 14.71 -14.92
N ALA A 68 14.87 14.48 -14.25
CA ALA A 68 13.54 14.40 -14.86
C ALA A 68 12.53 14.41 -13.72
N SER A 69 11.59 15.37 -13.75
CA SER A 69 10.51 15.44 -12.78
C SER A 69 9.14 15.16 -13.42
N LEU A 70 8.41 14.17 -12.93
CA LEU A 70 7.06 13.75 -13.29
C LEU A 70 5.98 14.71 -12.72
N PRO A 71 4.72 14.71 -13.24
CA PRO A 71 3.62 15.58 -12.79
C PRO A 71 2.27 14.84 -12.33
N ILE A 72 1.47 15.35 -11.35
CA ILE A 72 0.24 14.83 -10.63
C ILE A 72 -0.82 15.93 -10.62
N PRO A 73 -1.99 15.74 -11.23
CA PRO A 73 -3.08 16.72 -11.23
C PRO A 73 -3.62 17.09 -9.84
N ARG A 74 -3.71 18.39 -9.57
CA ARG A 74 -4.67 18.93 -8.60
C ARG A 74 -6.03 19.10 -9.25
N SER A 75 -7.06 18.41 -8.77
CA SER A 75 -8.43 18.94 -8.87
C SER A 75 -9.32 18.53 -7.69
N LYS A 76 -10.04 19.53 -7.17
CA LYS A 76 -10.99 19.43 -6.05
C LYS A 76 -12.33 18.95 -6.57
N ARG A 77 -12.92 17.92 -5.95
CA ARG A 77 -14.32 17.55 -6.17
C ARG A 77 -15.17 18.00 -4.99
N GLN A 78 -16.10 18.91 -5.25
CA GLN A 78 -17.14 19.32 -4.31
C GLN A 78 -18.13 18.17 -4.06
N SER A 79 -18.38 17.85 -2.80
CA SER A 79 -19.50 17.01 -2.39
C SER A 79 -20.82 17.80 -2.51
N ARG A 80 -21.79 17.26 -3.25
CA ARG A 80 -23.17 17.75 -3.25
C ARG A 80 -23.98 16.92 -2.25
N LEU A 81 -24.31 17.54 -1.13
CA LEU A 81 -25.39 17.12 -0.24
C LEU A 81 -26.74 17.26 -0.96
N SER A 82 -27.48 16.16 -1.10
CA SER A 82 -28.89 16.17 -1.46
C SER A 82 -29.74 16.21 -0.20
N SER A 83 -30.42 17.32 0.02
CA SER A 83 -31.56 17.48 0.92
C SER A 83 -32.79 16.78 0.34
N VAL A 84 -33.45 15.92 1.12
CA VAL A 84 -34.87 15.58 0.90
C VAL A 84 -35.60 15.68 2.23
N ALA A 85 -36.63 16.52 2.22
CA ALA A 85 -37.54 16.82 3.32
C ALA A 85 -38.51 15.66 3.60
N TYR A 86 -38.89 15.51 4.87
CA TYR A 86 -40.13 14.80 5.24
C TYR A 86 -41.18 15.83 5.64
N ALA A 87 -42.33 15.76 4.97
CA ALA A 87 -43.57 16.38 5.40
C ALA A 87 -44.35 15.35 6.22
N ASP A 88 -44.63 15.69 7.49
CA ASP A 88 -46.00 15.65 8.04
C ASP A 88 -45.96 15.97 9.53
N GLY A 89 -46.38 17.19 9.86
CA GLY A 89 -46.49 17.67 11.23
C GLY A 89 -47.69 17.07 11.95
N ARG A 90 -47.43 16.55 13.16
CA ARG A 90 -48.27 16.70 14.37
C ARG A 90 -47.47 16.30 15.62
N PRO A 91 -47.55 17.05 16.73
CA PRO A 91 -46.75 16.79 17.91
C PRO A 91 -47.43 15.76 18.81
N GLN A 92 -46.74 14.68 19.13
CA GLN A 92 -47.08 13.80 20.25
C GLN A 92 -45.88 13.75 21.18
N ARG A 93 -46.06 14.24 22.41
CA ARG A 93 -45.06 14.14 23.49
C ARG A 93 -45.11 12.73 24.09
N PRO A 94 -43.97 12.05 24.22
CA PRO A 94 -43.75 11.10 25.31
C PRO A 94 -42.79 11.71 26.33
N GLY A 95 -43.07 11.48 27.62
CA GLY A 95 -42.26 12.01 28.73
C GLY A 95 -40.79 11.63 28.61
N MET A 96 -39.91 12.62 28.77
CA MET A 96 -38.47 12.39 28.80
C MET A 96 -38.10 11.61 30.07
N PRO A 97 -37.41 10.47 29.97
CA PRO A 97 -36.58 10.00 31.06
C PRO A 97 -35.43 11.01 31.30
N PRO A 98 -34.81 11.02 32.49
CA PRO A 98 -33.74 11.97 32.81
C PRO A 98 -32.62 11.91 31.78
N ILE A 99 -32.21 13.07 31.27
CA ILE A 99 -31.12 13.22 30.29
C ILE A 99 -29.83 12.74 30.96
N GLN A 100 -29.44 11.49 30.66
CA GLN A 100 -28.07 11.06 30.86
C GLN A 100 -27.24 11.79 29.80
N PRO A 101 -26.17 12.51 30.18
CA PRO A 101 -25.27 13.08 29.19
C PRO A 101 -24.71 11.94 28.34
N THR A 102 -24.80 12.06 27.02
CA THR A 102 -24.23 11.07 26.08
C THR A 102 -22.72 11.00 26.29
N ARG A 103 -22.11 9.82 26.04
CA ARG A 103 -20.66 9.60 26.16
C ARG A 103 -19.84 10.69 25.47
N GLU A 104 -20.32 11.19 24.34
CA GLU A 104 -19.68 12.27 23.57
C GLU A 104 -19.62 13.59 24.33
N ILE A 105 -20.69 13.96 25.06
CA ILE A 105 -20.71 15.19 25.87
C ILE A 105 -19.74 15.07 27.05
N LEU A 106 -19.73 13.91 27.71
CA LEU A 106 -18.80 13.65 28.81
C LEU A 106 -17.35 13.63 28.32
N ALA A 107 -17.08 13.04 27.16
CA ALA A 107 -15.76 13.03 26.54
C ALA A 107 -15.30 14.45 26.20
N ALA A 108 -16.16 15.28 25.62
CA ALA A 108 -15.84 16.68 25.33
C ALA A 108 -15.44 17.45 26.60
N GLN A 109 -16.18 17.28 27.70
CA GLN A 109 -15.85 17.92 28.98
C GLN A 109 -14.49 17.46 29.53
N VAL A 110 -14.19 16.15 29.47
CA VAL A 110 -12.89 15.62 29.90
C VAL A 110 -11.77 16.16 29.02
N GLN A 111 -11.99 16.23 27.71
CA GLN A 111 -11.01 16.73 26.74
C GLN A 111 -10.71 18.22 26.95
N ASP A 112 -11.71 19.04 27.28
CA ASP A 112 -11.52 20.46 27.60
C ASP A 112 -10.66 20.66 28.85
N ILE A 113 -10.82 19.78 29.86
CA ILE A 113 -10.02 19.81 31.10
C ILE A 113 -8.59 19.33 30.82
N GLU A 114 -8.43 18.25 30.06
CA GLU A 114 -7.16 17.58 29.77
C GLU A 114 -6.52 18.06 28.45
N SER A 115 -6.62 19.37 28.17
CA SER A 115 -6.22 19.97 26.89
C SER A 115 -4.78 19.65 26.44
N SER A 116 -3.83 19.53 27.38
CA SER A 116 -2.44 19.17 27.08
C SER A 116 -2.30 17.72 26.60
N LYS A 117 -3.00 16.78 27.25
CA LYS A 117 -3.05 15.37 26.82
C LYS A 117 -3.78 15.21 25.49
N VAL A 118 -4.83 15.98 25.25
CA VAL A 118 -5.55 16.00 23.97
C VAL A 118 -4.62 16.46 22.83
N ALA A 119 -3.85 17.52 23.04
CA ALA A 119 -2.87 17.97 22.05
C ALA A 119 -1.80 16.90 21.75
N ALA A 120 -1.31 16.19 22.78
CA ALA A 120 -0.38 15.07 22.60
C ALA A 120 -1.02 13.89 21.86
N ALA A 121 -2.27 13.54 22.20
CA ALA A 121 -3.05 12.47 21.56
C ALA A 121 -3.30 12.74 20.07
N LYS A 122 -3.59 13.99 19.69
CA LYS A 122 -3.71 14.40 18.29
C LYS A 122 -2.37 14.41 17.54
N ASN A 123 -1.25 14.56 18.26
CA ASN A 123 0.10 14.59 17.67
C ASN A 123 0.76 13.20 17.61
N MET A 124 0.00 12.12 17.82
CA MET A 124 0.44 10.76 17.57
C MET A 124 -0.52 10.00 16.66
N ALA A 125 0.00 9.06 15.88
CA ALA A 125 -0.80 8.17 15.03
C ALA A 125 -0.21 6.76 14.95
N PHE A 126 -1.06 5.81 14.57
CA PHE A 126 -0.66 4.44 14.32
C PHE A 126 -0.90 4.03 12.87
N VAL A 127 0.05 3.27 12.31
CA VAL A 127 -0.09 2.62 11.01
C VAL A 127 0.03 1.13 11.24
N PHE A 128 -1.02 0.38 10.93
CA PHE A 128 -1.09 -1.04 11.20
C PHE A 128 -0.91 -1.85 9.93
N ASP A 129 0.04 -2.78 9.93
CA ASP A 129 -0.14 -3.97 9.12
C ASP A 129 -1.34 -4.81 9.64
N ILE A 130 -1.84 -5.73 8.81
CA ILE A 130 -3.06 -6.48 9.08
C ILE A 130 -2.75 -7.94 9.38
N ASP A 131 -2.06 -8.62 8.48
CA ASP A 131 -1.86 -10.06 8.52
C ASP A 131 -0.67 -10.38 9.43
N GLY A 132 -0.91 -11.04 10.57
CA GLY A 132 0.10 -11.24 11.61
C GLY A 132 0.10 -10.16 12.69
N VAL A 133 -0.69 -9.10 12.54
CA VAL A 133 -0.86 -8.02 13.54
C VAL A 133 -2.27 -7.98 14.13
N LEU A 134 -3.29 -7.94 13.27
CA LEU A 134 -4.70 -7.87 13.65
C LEU A 134 -5.44 -9.19 13.40
N VAL A 135 -5.04 -9.93 12.36
CA VAL A 135 -5.66 -11.21 11.97
C VAL A 135 -4.61 -12.20 11.45
N HIS A 136 -4.97 -13.48 11.42
CA HIS A 136 -4.28 -14.53 10.66
C HIS A 136 -5.26 -15.10 9.64
N GLY A 137 -5.19 -14.64 8.39
CA GLY A 137 -6.24 -14.97 7.41
C GLY A 137 -7.59 -14.43 7.90
N ASP A 138 -8.53 -15.34 8.18
CA ASP A 138 -9.86 -14.98 8.70
C ASP A 138 -9.99 -15.11 10.22
N ARG A 139 -8.90 -15.43 10.93
CA ARG A 139 -8.88 -15.58 12.38
C ARG A 139 -8.42 -14.29 13.07
N LEU A 140 -9.22 -13.78 14.00
CA LEU A 140 -8.87 -12.64 14.84
C LEU A 140 -7.64 -12.92 15.74
N ILE A 141 -6.74 -11.94 15.85
CA ILE A 141 -5.81 -11.80 16.98
C ILE A 141 -6.53 -10.98 18.07
N PRO A 142 -6.91 -11.58 19.22
CA PRO A 142 -7.80 -10.93 20.20
C PRO A 142 -7.30 -9.56 20.68
N GLU A 143 -5.99 -9.41 20.83
CA GLU A 143 -5.33 -8.18 21.24
C GLU A 143 -5.49 -7.04 20.23
N GLY A 144 -5.66 -7.37 18.94
CA GLY A 144 -5.95 -6.40 17.88
C GLY A 144 -7.29 -5.72 18.07
N ARG A 145 -8.34 -6.48 18.44
CA ARG A 145 -9.65 -5.90 18.76
C ARG A 145 -9.53 -4.89 19.90
N ARG A 146 -8.85 -5.28 20.99
CA ARG A 146 -8.70 -4.41 22.16
C ARG A 146 -7.89 -3.15 21.84
N ALA A 147 -6.82 -3.28 21.06
CA ALA A 147 -6.01 -2.16 20.62
C ALA A 147 -6.86 -1.13 19.85
N LEU A 148 -7.67 -1.59 18.90
CA LEU A 148 -8.55 -0.71 18.12
C LEU A 148 -9.68 -0.10 18.95
N GLU A 149 -10.26 -0.81 19.93
CA GLU A 149 -11.24 -0.23 20.88
C GLU A 149 -10.65 0.99 21.61
N ILE A 150 -9.42 0.85 22.13
CA ILE A 150 -8.71 1.93 22.81
C ILE A 150 -8.53 3.13 21.88
N LEU A 151 -8.06 2.88 20.64
CA LEU A 151 -7.84 3.95 19.65
C LEU A 151 -9.16 4.57 19.16
N ASN A 152 -10.27 3.83 19.19
CA ASN A 152 -11.60 4.33 18.81
C ASN A 152 -12.35 5.05 19.95
N GLY A 153 -11.66 5.39 21.04
CA GLY A 153 -12.20 6.20 22.12
C GLY A 153 -12.53 5.45 23.40
N ASP A 154 -12.20 4.15 23.51
CA ASP A 154 -12.22 3.45 24.79
C ASP A 154 -10.95 3.68 25.62
N ASN A 155 -10.71 4.95 25.94
CA ASN A 155 -9.59 5.44 26.72
C ASN A 155 -10.06 6.58 27.64
N GLU A 156 -9.23 7.02 28.58
CA GLU A 156 -9.64 8.00 29.61
C GLU A 156 -10.13 9.34 29.07
N LEU A 157 -9.73 9.73 27.86
CA LEU A 157 -10.13 10.97 27.20
C LEU A 157 -11.38 10.81 26.34
N GLY A 158 -11.80 9.58 26.05
CA GLY A 158 -12.86 9.33 25.08
C GLY A 158 -12.50 9.80 23.66
N ILE A 159 -11.22 10.07 23.40
CA ILE A 159 -10.73 10.63 22.15
C ILE A 159 -10.37 9.52 21.17
N LYS A 160 -10.67 9.72 19.89
CA LYS A 160 -10.17 8.84 18.84
C LYS A 160 -8.72 9.19 18.53
N ILE A 161 -7.83 8.20 18.55
CA ILE A 161 -6.44 8.36 18.13
C ILE A 161 -6.38 8.02 16.64
N PRO A 162 -5.80 8.88 15.79
CA PRO A 162 -5.72 8.65 14.36
C PRO A 162 -4.92 7.39 14.07
N HIS A 163 -5.47 6.53 13.22
CA HIS A 163 -4.79 5.34 12.76
C HIS A 163 -5.26 4.97 11.36
N ILE A 164 -4.38 4.32 10.61
CA ILE A 164 -4.65 3.79 9.27
C ILE A 164 -4.17 2.35 9.16
N PHE A 165 -4.68 1.63 8.16
CA PHE A 165 -4.31 0.25 7.85
C PHE A 165 -3.52 0.22 6.56
N LEU A 166 -2.29 -0.29 6.62
CA LEU A 166 -1.37 -0.38 5.50
C LEU A 166 -0.94 -1.83 5.30
N THR A 167 -1.56 -2.51 4.33
CA THR A 167 -1.30 -3.93 4.06
C THR A 167 -0.70 -4.15 2.67
N ASN A 168 0.22 -5.12 2.57
CA ASN A 168 0.65 -5.64 1.28
C ASN A 168 -0.34 -6.67 0.71
N GLY A 169 -1.38 -7.04 1.47
CA GLY A 169 -2.47 -7.90 1.02
C GLY A 169 -3.31 -7.27 -0.10
N SER A 170 -3.76 -8.09 -1.04
CA SER A 170 -4.38 -7.68 -2.30
C SER A 170 -5.51 -8.60 -2.75
N GLY A 171 -6.17 -8.21 -3.84
CA GLY A 171 -6.96 -9.14 -4.67
C GLY A 171 -8.47 -9.02 -4.51
N LYS A 172 -8.94 -8.21 -3.56
CA LYS A 172 -10.35 -7.81 -3.42
C LYS A 172 -10.42 -6.28 -3.46
N PRO A 173 -11.53 -5.70 -3.94
CA PRO A 173 -11.79 -4.28 -3.75
C PRO A 173 -11.82 -3.92 -2.26
N GLU A 174 -11.42 -2.69 -1.94
CA GLU A 174 -11.23 -2.21 -0.57
C GLU A 174 -12.51 -2.30 0.26
N ALA A 175 -13.67 -1.98 -0.34
CA ALA A 175 -14.95 -1.95 0.37
C ALA A 175 -15.36 -3.33 0.93
N PRO A 176 -15.45 -4.39 0.09
CA PRO A 176 -15.62 -5.76 0.58
C PRO A 176 -14.58 -6.20 1.61
N ARG A 177 -13.30 -5.80 1.44
CA ARG A 177 -12.23 -6.18 2.37
C ARG A 177 -12.40 -5.49 3.73
N CYS A 178 -12.74 -4.20 3.75
CA CYS A 178 -13.04 -3.44 4.96
C CYS A 178 -14.25 -4.02 5.70
N GLU A 179 -15.30 -4.41 4.97
CA GLU A 179 -16.48 -5.04 5.57
C GLU A 179 -16.13 -6.39 6.21
N GLN A 180 -15.33 -7.21 5.52
CA GLN A 180 -14.84 -8.50 6.04
C GLN A 180 -14.04 -8.30 7.33
N LEU A 181 -13.04 -7.41 7.31
CA LEU A 181 -12.19 -7.14 8.46
C LEU A 181 -12.98 -6.55 9.64
N SER A 182 -13.94 -5.65 9.36
CA SER A 182 -14.80 -5.08 10.39
C SER A 182 -15.61 -6.15 11.12
N LYS A 183 -16.08 -7.18 10.41
CA LYS A 183 -16.81 -8.31 11.01
C LYS A 183 -15.90 -9.19 11.86
N ILE A 184 -14.70 -9.51 11.37
CA ILE A 184 -13.75 -10.38 12.09
C ILE A 184 -13.25 -9.71 13.36
N VAL A 185 -12.79 -8.46 13.23
CA VAL A 185 -12.17 -7.70 14.32
C VAL A 185 -13.22 -7.12 15.26
N GLY A 186 -14.43 -6.87 14.78
CA GLY A 186 -15.50 -6.25 15.57
C GLY A 186 -15.28 -4.77 15.85
N GLN A 187 -14.52 -4.09 14.98
CA GLN A 187 -14.21 -2.66 15.01
C GLN A 187 -14.34 -2.10 13.59
N PRO A 188 -14.68 -0.81 13.41
CA PRO A 188 -14.92 -0.25 12.08
C PRO A 188 -13.62 -0.06 11.28
N PHE A 189 -13.56 -0.64 10.08
CA PHE A 189 -12.56 -0.34 9.06
C PHE A 189 -13.21 0.57 8.03
N ALA A 190 -12.81 1.85 8.01
CA ALA A 190 -13.31 2.81 7.02
C ALA A 190 -12.43 2.77 5.77
N LEU A 191 -13.04 2.97 4.61
CA LEU A 191 -12.33 3.01 3.33
C LEU A 191 -11.24 4.08 3.32
N ASP A 192 -11.53 5.24 3.90
CA ASP A 192 -10.64 6.41 3.91
C ASP A 192 -9.39 6.24 4.79
N GLN A 193 -9.29 5.14 5.55
CA GLN A 193 -8.12 4.78 6.36
C GLN A 193 -7.48 3.45 5.91
N PHE A 194 -7.87 2.92 4.75
CA PHE A 194 -7.48 1.57 4.31
C PHE A 194 -6.65 1.60 3.02
N ILE A 195 -5.44 1.04 3.08
CA ILE A 195 -4.50 1.02 1.96
C ILE A 195 -4.06 -0.42 1.71
N GLN A 196 -4.39 -0.94 0.53
CA GLN A 196 -3.88 -2.19 0.00
C GLN A 196 -2.66 -1.95 -0.89
N SER A 197 -1.92 -3.01 -1.22
CA SER A 197 -0.73 -2.93 -2.08
C SER A 197 -1.02 -2.29 -3.45
N HIS A 198 -2.19 -2.56 -4.04
CA HIS A 198 -2.57 -1.98 -5.33
C HIS A 198 -3.23 -0.60 -5.24
N THR A 199 -3.60 -0.11 -4.05
CA THR A 199 -4.29 1.19 -3.90
C THR A 199 -3.49 2.36 -4.45
N PRO A 200 -2.16 2.49 -4.21
CA PRO A 200 -1.35 3.55 -4.81
C PRO A 200 -1.24 3.47 -6.34
N MET A 201 -1.50 2.29 -6.93
CA MET A 201 -1.47 2.10 -8.39
C MET A 201 -2.69 2.72 -9.08
N SER A 202 -3.71 3.14 -8.34
CA SER A 202 -4.88 3.84 -8.89
C SER A 202 -4.49 5.08 -9.70
N ALA A 203 -3.45 5.80 -9.30
CA ALA A 203 -2.93 6.96 -10.03
C ALA A 203 -2.41 6.62 -11.44
N LEU A 204 -2.05 5.36 -11.70
CA LEU A 204 -1.57 4.93 -13.02
C LEU A 204 -2.68 4.92 -14.09
N SER A 205 -3.96 5.03 -13.69
CA SER A 205 -5.09 5.12 -14.62
C SER A 205 -5.11 6.40 -15.45
N GLU A 206 -4.41 7.44 -14.99
CA GLU A 206 -4.23 8.68 -15.73
C GLU A 206 -3.18 8.57 -16.84
N TYR A 207 -2.29 7.58 -16.77
CA TYR A 207 -1.14 7.42 -17.67
C TYR A 207 -1.33 6.35 -18.73
N TYR A 208 -2.10 5.30 -18.42
CA TYR A 208 -2.26 4.13 -19.29
C TYR A 208 -3.71 3.90 -19.67
N ASP A 209 -3.96 3.64 -20.95
CA ASP A 209 -5.30 3.43 -21.47
C ASP A 209 -5.67 1.94 -21.45
N THR A 210 -4.83 1.10 -22.04
CA THR A 210 -4.97 -0.36 -22.07
C THR A 210 -3.94 -1.04 -21.18
N VAL A 211 -4.39 -1.77 -20.17
CA VAL A 211 -3.51 -2.39 -19.17
C VAL A 211 -3.81 -3.88 -19.01
N LEU A 212 -2.76 -4.69 -18.88
CA LEU A 212 -2.90 -6.07 -18.40
C LEU A 212 -2.88 -6.06 -16.88
N VAL A 213 -3.94 -6.54 -16.25
CA VAL A 213 -4.05 -6.69 -14.80
C VAL A 213 -3.95 -8.17 -14.43
N VAL A 214 -2.93 -8.50 -13.63
CA VAL A 214 -2.59 -9.86 -13.23
C VAL A 214 -2.88 -10.09 -11.74
N GLY A 215 -3.42 -11.26 -11.43
CA GLY A 215 -3.65 -11.74 -10.07
C GLY A 215 -5.10 -11.61 -9.60
N GLY A 216 -5.31 -12.06 -8.36
CA GLY A 216 -6.61 -12.05 -7.70
C GLY A 216 -7.40 -13.34 -7.91
N GLU A 217 -8.30 -13.63 -6.98
CA GLU A 217 -9.20 -14.79 -7.12
C GLU A 217 -10.21 -14.53 -8.25
N GLY A 218 -10.38 -15.48 -9.16
CA GLY A 218 -11.31 -15.36 -10.29
C GLY A 218 -11.06 -14.14 -11.18
N TYR A 219 -9.82 -13.61 -11.23
CA TYR A 219 -9.45 -12.40 -11.97
C TYR A 219 -10.26 -11.15 -11.58
N ARG A 220 -10.76 -11.13 -10.33
CA ARG A 220 -11.51 -9.99 -9.76
C ARG A 220 -10.69 -8.72 -9.61
N CYS A 221 -9.37 -8.79 -9.78
CA CYS A 221 -8.55 -7.59 -9.94
C CYS A 221 -8.98 -6.72 -11.14
N ARG A 222 -9.74 -7.27 -12.12
CA ARG A 222 -10.45 -6.47 -13.12
C ARG A 222 -11.35 -5.41 -12.48
N GLU A 223 -12.22 -5.83 -11.57
CA GLU A 223 -13.18 -4.94 -10.89
C GLU A 223 -12.45 -3.82 -10.14
N VAL A 224 -11.31 -4.16 -9.51
CA VAL A 224 -10.46 -3.19 -8.79
C VAL A 224 -9.91 -2.14 -9.76
N ALA A 225 -9.32 -2.57 -10.87
CA ALA A 225 -8.76 -1.65 -11.86
C ALA A 225 -9.84 -0.76 -12.51
N GLU A 226 -11.01 -1.32 -12.84
CA GLU A 226 -12.13 -0.55 -13.37
C GLU A 226 -12.62 0.52 -12.37
N GLN A 227 -12.66 0.19 -11.06
CA GLN A 227 -13.01 1.15 -10.00
C GLN A 227 -11.98 2.28 -9.85
N TYR A 228 -10.69 2.00 -10.09
CA TYR A 228 -9.64 3.01 -10.11
C TYR A 228 -9.66 3.90 -11.37
N GLY A 229 -10.52 3.61 -12.34
CA GLY A 229 -10.71 4.42 -13.54
C GLY A 229 -9.90 3.97 -14.75
N PHE A 230 -9.29 2.78 -14.72
CA PHE A 230 -8.69 2.20 -15.93
C PHE A 230 -9.75 1.94 -17.00
N LYS A 231 -9.50 2.39 -18.22
CA LYS A 231 -10.49 2.34 -19.32
C LYS A 231 -10.56 0.99 -19.98
N ASN A 232 -9.40 0.44 -20.38
CA ASN A 232 -9.32 -0.81 -21.13
C ASN A 232 -8.55 -1.86 -20.32
N VAL A 233 -9.23 -2.50 -19.38
CA VAL A 233 -8.63 -3.56 -18.55
C VAL A 233 -8.64 -4.89 -19.29
N VAL A 234 -7.46 -5.50 -19.41
CA VAL A 234 -7.24 -6.87 -19.93
C VAL A 234 -6.83 -7.73 -18.75
N VAL A 235 -7.32 -8.97 -18.67
CA VAL A 235 -6.81 -9.96 -17.71
C VAL A 235 -6.28 -11.19 -18.47
N PRO A 236 -5.41 -12.02 -17.87
CA PRO A 236 -4.86 -13.21 -18.52
C PRO A 236 -5.90 -14.10 -19.20
N ASN A 237 -7.08 -14.28 -18.59
CA ASN A 237 -8.17 -15.06 -19.18
C ASN A 237 -8.66 -14.51 -20.53
N ASP A 238 -8.67 -13.20 -20.76
CA ASP A 238 -9.06 -12.63 -22.05
C ASP A 238 -8.12 -13.10 -23.15
N ILE A 239 -6.83 -13.12 -22.85
CA ILE A 239 -5.75 -13.50 -23.78
C ILE A 239 -5.81 -15.00 -24.06
N VAL A 240 -5.98 -15.84 -23.03
CA VAL A 240 -6.13 -17.30 -23.19
C VAL A 240 -7.42 -17.65 -23.95
N ALA A 241 -8.51 -16.91 -23.71
CA ALA A 241 -9.76 -17.09 -24.46
C ALA A 241 -9.61 -16.76 -25.94
N TRP A 242 -8.76 -15.78 -26.27
CA TRP A 242 -8.44 -15.39 -27.65
C TRP A 242 -7.48 -16.36 -28.33
N ASP A 243 -6.37 -16.70 -27.67
CA ASP A 243 -5.36 -17.63 -28.16
C ASP A 243 -5.00 -18.66 -27.07
N PRO A 244 -5.67 -19.84 -27.09
CA PRO A 244 -5.42 -20.89 -26.12
C PRO A 244 -4.02 -21.50 -26.21
N THR A 245 -3.29 -21.29 -27.31
CA THR A 245 -1.96 -21.90 -27.51
C THR A 245 -0.90 -21.35 -26.57
N ILE A 246 -1.15 -20.17 -25.98
CA ILE A 246 -0.29 -19.52 -24.97
C ILE A 246 -0.23 -20.32 -23.66
N ALA A 247 -1.30 -21.05 -23.33
CA ALA A 247 -1.42 -21.81 -22.08
C ALA A 247 -1.53 -23.32 -22.35
N PRO A 248 -0.48 -23.99 -22.88
CA PRO A 248 -0.57 -25.35 -23.40
C PRO A 248 -0.89 -26.41 -22.34
N TYR A 249 -0.63 -26.11 -21.06
CA TYR A 249 -0.85 -27.02 -19.93
C TYR A 249 -2.12 -26.71 -19.14
N ARG A 250 -2.81 -25.61 -19.47
CA ARG A 250 -4.01 -25.17 -18.77
C ARG A 250 -5.26 -25.78 -19.39
N VAL A 251 -6.16 -26.25 -18.53
CA VAL A 251 -7.53 -26.57 -18.95
C VAL A 251 -8.38 -25.32 -18.72
N PHE A 252 -8.74 -24.64 -19.79
CA PHE A 252 -9.55 -23.43 -19.72
C PHE A 252 -11.04 -23.77 -19.57
N THR A 253 -11.63 -23.45 -18.43
CA THR A 253 -12.98 -23.90 -18.07
C THR A 253 -14.07 -23.04 -18.71
N ASP A 254 -15.30 -23.56 -18.76
CA ASP A 254 -16.45 -22.82 -19.28
C ASP A 254 -16.77 -21.58 -18.43
N GLU A 255 -16.55 -21.65 -17.12
CA GLU A 255 -16.74 -20.52 -16.18
C GLU A 255 -15.73 -19.38 -16.45
N GLU A 256 -14.47 -19.75 -16.69
CA GLU A 256 -13.42 -18.80 -17.04
C GLU A 256 -13.70 -18.16 -18.40
N ARG A 257 -14.17 -18.95 -19.38
CA ARG A 257 -14.55 -18.45 -20.70
C ARG A 257 -15.75 -17.50 -20.63
N ALA A 258 -16.74 -17.80 -19.79
CA ALA A 258 -17.94 -16.98 -19.62
C ALA A 258 -17.63 -15.59 -19.03
N THR A 259 -16.56 -15.48 -18.25
CA THR A 259 -16.10 -14.22 -17.62
C THR A 259 -15.00 -13.50 -18.40
N SER A 260 -14.60 -14.04 -19.56
CA SER A 260 -13.56 -13.48 -20.42
C SER A 260 -14.12 -12.55 -21.49
N HIS A 261 -13.38 -11.49 -21.79
CA HIS A 261 -13.68 -10.53 -22.86
C HIS A 261 -12.58 -10.57 -23.93
N PRO A 262 -12.49 -11.67 -24.72
CA PRO A 262 -11.43 -11.82 -25.72
C PRO A 262 -11.55 -10.76 -26.81
N ARG A 263 -10.39 -10.25 -27.21
CA ARG A 263 -10.20 -9.25 -28.27
C ARG A 263 -9.07 -9.73 -29.17
N ASP A 264 -8.95 -9.14 -30.36
CA ASP A 264 -7.83 -9.45 -31.25
C ASP A 264 -6.54 -8.76 -30.76
N PHE A 265 -5.82 -9.42 -29.86
CA PHE A 265 -4.60 -8.87 -29.26
C PHE A 265 -3.40 -8.85 -30.22
N SER A 266 -3.54 -9.40 -31.44
CA SER A 266 -2.58 -9.15 -32.53
C SER A 266 -2.72 -7.75 -33.15
N LYS A 267 -3.80 -7.04 -32.82
CA LYS A 267 -4.11 -5.69 -33.32
C LYS A 267 -4.26 -4.64 -32.22
N GLN A 268 -4.47 -5.06 -30.97
CA GLN A 268 -4.57 -4.17 -29.82
C GLN A 268 -3.28 -4.21 -29.01
N ARG A 269 -2.70 -3.04 -28.77
CA ARG A 269 -1.54 -2.88 -27.88
C ARG A 269 -1.97 -2.85 -26.43
N ILE A 270 -1.13 -3.42 -25.56
CA ILE A 270 -1.20 -3.27 -24.12
C ILE A 270 -0.11 -2.29 -23.70
N ASP A 271 -0.47 -1.22 -23.01
CA ASP A 271 0.44 -0.13 -22.69
C ASP A 271 1.30 -0.42 -21.45
N ALA A 272 0.77 -1.17 -20.49
CA ALA A 272 1.48 -1.53 -19.26
C ALA A 272 0.95 -2.83 -18.64
N ILE A 273 1.81 -3.46 -17.83
CA ILE A 273 1.49 -4.65 -17.04
C ILE A 273 1.39 -4.27 -15.57
N MET A 274 0.30 -4.67 -14.92
CA MET A 274 -0.01 -4.38 -13.53
C MET A 274 -0.27 -5.67 -12.76
N VAL A 275 0.71 -6.09 -11.96
CA VAL A 275 0.58 -7.24 -11.09
C VAL A 275 -0.03 -6.78 -9.78
N PHE A 276 -1.36 -6.74 -9.71
CA PHE A 276 -2.12 -6.23 -8.56
C PHE A 276 -2.10 -7.18 -7.37
N SER A 277 -2.01 -8.50 -7.63
CA SER A 277 -2.05 -9.52 -6.58
C SER A 277 -1.26 -10.75 -6.99
N ASP A 278 -1.08 -11.69 -6.06
CA ASP A 278 -0.57 -13.02 -6.37
C ASP A 278 -1.37 -13.69 -7.50
N SER A 279 -0.63 -14.23 -8.47
CA SER A 279 -1.16 -15.08 -9.54
C SER A 279 -1.71 -16.40 -8.96
N ARG A 280 -2.75 -16.96 -9.59
CA ARG A 280 -3.29 -18.29 -9.28
C ARG A 280 -2.86 -19.36 -10.29
N ASP A 281 -2.24 -18.94 -11.39
CA ASP A 281 -1.67 -19.79 -12.42
C ASP A 281 -0.34 -19.19 -12.88
N TYR A 282 0.72 -19.52 -12.14
CA TYR A 282 2.04 -18.93 -12.37
C TYR A 282 2.55 -19.21 -13.78
N ALA A 283 2.30 -20.41 -14.32
CA ALA A 283 2.82 -20.79 -15.62
C ALA A 283 2.21 -19.92 -16.74
N THR A 284 0.89 -19.80 -16.77
CA THR A 284 0.19 -19.01 -17.79
C THR A 284 0.47 -17.51 -17.64
N ASP A 285 0.38 -17.00 -16.41
CA ASP A 285 0.55 -15.56 -16.18
C ASP A 285 1.99 -15.12 -16.48
N MET A 286 3.00 -15.93 -16.09
CA MET A 286 4.38 -15.66 -16.45
C MET A 286 4.60 -15.71 -17.96
N GLN A 287 4.02 -16.69 -18.68
CA GLN A 287 4.17 -16.80 -20.12
C GLN A 287 3.60 -15.56 -20.84
N ILE A 288 2.39 -15.13 -20.48
CA ILE A 288 1.76 -13.92 -21.04
C ILE A 288 2.61 -12.67 -20.78
N ILE A 289 3.09 -12.51 -19.56
CA ILE A 289 3.95 -11.37 -19.21
C ILE A 289 5.24 -11.41 -20.02
N MET A 290 5.87 -12.58 -20.17
CA MET A 290 7.09 -12.74 -20.96
C MET A 290 6.89 -12.46 -22.44
N ASP A 291 5.76 -12.86 -23.01
CA ASP A 291 5.41 -12.56 -24.40
C ASP A 291 5.22 -11.05 -24.61
N LEU A 292 4.55 -10.37 -23.68
CA LEU A 292 4.37 -8.92 -23.74
C LEU A 292 5.67 -8.14 -23.55
N LEU A 293 6.50 -8.52 -22.58
CA LEU A 293 7.79 -7.87 -22.34
C LEU A 293 8.78 -8.03 -23.50
N GLN A 294 8.60 -9.05 -24.35
CA GLN A 294 9.40 -9.29 -25.55
C GLN A 294 8.70 -8.84 -26.84
N SER A 295 7.49 -8.30 -26.76
CA SER A 295 6.71 -7.88 -27.92
C SER A 295 7.12 -6.50 -28.43
N GLU A 296 6.76 -6.17 -29.67
CA GLU A 296 6.91 -4.82 -30.22
C GLU A 296 5.85 -3.89 -29.61
N ASN A 297 6.23 -3.16 -28.55
CA ASN A 297 5.38 -2.18 -27.86
C ASN A 297 4.02 -2.76 -27.40
N GLY A 298 4.05 -3.93 -26.75
CA GLY A 298 2.88 -4.54 -26.12
C GLY A 298 1.89 -5.19 -27.08
N LEU A 299 2.31 -5.47 -28.33
CA LEU A 299 1.46 -6.12 -29.34
C LEU A 299 1.74 -7.63 -29.38
N LEU A 300 0.79 -8.45 -28.95
CA LEU A 300 0.97 -9.91 -28.97
C LEU A 300 1.18 -10.45 -30.40
N HIS A 301 1.81 -11.62 -30.50
CA HIS A 301 2.29 -12.25 -31.76
C HIS A 301 3.42 -11.50 -32.48
N THR A 302 4.05 -10.52 -31.84
CA THR A 302 5.26 -9.86 -32.35
C THR A 302 6.47 -10.16 -31.45
N LYS A 303 7.68 -9.90 -31.96
CA LYS A 303 8.92 -10.02 -31.18
C LYS A 303 9.81 -8.82 -31.45
N ALA A 304 10.09 -8.03 -30.41
CA ALA A 304 10.95 -6.87 -30.46
C ALA A 304 12.37 -7.27 -30.92
N LYS A 305 12.92 -6.48 -31.85
CA LYS A 305 14.32 -6.61 -32.26
C LYS A 305 15.26 -6.05 -31.20
N ASP A 306 14.79 -5.00 -30.52
CA ASP A 306 15.43 -4.42 -29.35
C ASP A 306 14.46 -4.53 -28.16
N PRO A 307 14.61 -5.56 -27.31
CA PRO A 307 13.70 -5.82 -26.20
C PRO A 307 13.82 -4.79 -25.07
N VAL A 308 14.82 -3.90 -25.10
CA VAL A 308 15.00 -2.87 -24.06
C VAL A 308 14.22 -1.61 -24.43
N SER A 309 14.36 -1.12 -25.67
CA SER A 309 13.72 0.15 -26.08
C SER A 309 12.24 0.04 -26.41
N GLN A 310 11.77 -1.15 -26.81
CA GLN A 310 10.37 -1.39 -27.21
C GLN A 310 9.53 -2.03 -26.09
N ARG A 311 10.11 -2.19 -24.89
CA ARG A 311 9.48 -2.85 -23.75
C ARG A 311 8.38 -1.98 -23.16
N ILE A 312 7.30 -2.62 -22.74
CA ILE A 312 6.27 -1.96 -21.94
C ILE A 312 6.61 -2.05 -20.45
N PRO A 313 6.22 -1.04 -19.63
CA PRO A 313 6.50 -1.04 -18.21
C PRO A 313 5.69 -2.13 -17.48
N ILE A 314 6.31 -2.68 -16.43
CA ILE A 314 5.68 -3.62 -15.51
C ILE A 314 5.75 -3.09 -14.08
N TYR A 315 4.61 -3.19 -13.40
CA TYR A 315 4.41 -2.74 -12.03
C TYR A 315 3.98 -3.91 -11.15
N PHE A 316 4.59 -4.03 -9.97
CA PHE A 316 4.17 -4.96 -8.93
C PHE A 316 3.60 -4.18 -7.75
N SER A 317 2.47 -4.65 -7.21
CA SER A 317 1.82 -4.00 -6.08
C SER A 317 2.59 -4.17 -4.77
N GLN A 318 3.41 -5.22 -4.63
CA GLN A 318 4.21 -5.49 -3.43
C GLN A 318 5.47 -6.32 -3.73
N GLY A 319 6.42 -6.29 -2.78
CA GLY A 319 7.74 -6.93 -2.90
C GLY A 319 8.04 -8.03 -1.88
N ASP A 320 7.08 -8.44 -1.07
CA ASP A 320 7.22 -9.43 -0.01
C ASP A 320 7.48 -10.83 -0.57
N LEU A 321 8.56 -11.45 -0.09
CA LEU A 321 8.87 -12.83 -0.44
C LEU A 321 7.89 -13.80 0.21
N LEU A 322 7.50 -13.51 1.46
CA LEU A 322 6.71 -14.37 2.32
C LEU A 322 5.52 -13.62 2.91
N CYS A 323 4.39 -14.31 3.07
CA CYS A 323 3.22 -13.80 3.78
C CYS A 323 2.74 -14.81 4.85
N PRO A 324 2.26 -14.32 6.01
CA PRO A 324 1.63 -15.18 7.01
C PRO A 324 0.23 -15.61 6.55
N THR A 325 -0.12 -16.87 6.81
CA THR A 325 -1.46 -17.41 6.56
C THR A 325 -1.88 -18.29 7.75
N GLU A 326 -2.99 -19.02 7.63
CA GLU A 326 -3.39 -20.03 8.62
C GLU A 326 -2.42 -21.22 8.71
N HIS A 327 -1.50 -21.37 7.74
CA HIS A 327 -0.49 -22.41 7.74
C HIS A 327 0.58 -22.15 8.83
N PRO A 328 1.13 -23.19 9.50
CA PRO A 328 2.16 -23.03 10.55
C PRO A 328 3.45 -22.31 10.14
N SER A 329 3.71 -22.20 8.83
CA SER A 329 4.88 -21.52 8.28
C SER A 329 4.46 -20.59 7.14
N PRO A 330 5.07 -19.40 7.02
CA PRO A 330 4.74 -18.41 5.98
C PRO A 330 4.77 -19.01 4.57
N ARG A 331 3.90 -18.53 3.68
CA ARG A 331 3.80 -18.96 2.28
C ARG A 331 4.50 -17.96 1.37
N MET A 332 4.88 -18.39 0.17
CA MET A 332 5.43 -17.49 -0.84
C MET A 332 4.38 -16.48 -1.28
N SER A 333 4.81 -15.26 -1.59
CA SER A 333 3.95 -14.17 -2.06
C SER A 333 4.51 -13.53 -3.34
N GLN A 334 4.00 -12.37 -3.75
CA GLN A 334 4.25 -11.78 -5.07
C GLN A 334 5.74 -11.48 -5.31
N GLY A 335 6.52 -11.21 -4.25
CA GLY A 335 7.96 -11.07 -4.35
C GLY A 335 8.65 -12.32 -4.90
N ALA A 336 8.17 -13.53 -4.55
CA ALA A 336 8.69 -14.78 -5.11
C ALA A 336 8.34 -14.92 -6.61
N PHE A 337 7.09 -14.60 -6.96
CA PHE A 337 6.62 -14.57 -8.36
C PHE A 337 7.47 -13.61 -9.20
N ARG A 338 7.70 -12.39 -8.70
CA ARG A 338 8.52 -11.36 -9.32
C ARG A 338 9.95 -11.83 -9.56
N ILE A 339 10.61 -12.40 -8.54
CA ILE A 339 12.00 -12.89 -8.67
C ILE A 339 12.08 -14.01 -9.73
N GLY A 340 11.10 -14.92 -9.75
CA GLY A 340 11.03 -15.96 -10.78
C GLY A 340 10.91 -15.36 -12.18
N LEU A 341 10.03 -14.37 -12.36
CA LEU A 341 9.84 -13.67 -13.62
C LEU A 341 11.10 -12.93 -14.09
N GLU A 342 11.79 -12.24 -13.19
CA GLU A 342 13.07 -11.58 -13.47
C GLU A 342 14.13 -12.57 -13.93
N ALA A 343 14.26 -13.70 -13.23
CA ALA A 343 15.22 -14.73 -13.59
C ALA A 343 14.93 -15.29 -14.99
N MET A 344 13.66 -15.53 -15.33
CA MET A 344 13.26 -15.97 -16.67
C MET A 344 13.54 -14.91 -17.73
N TYR A 345 13.22 -13.65 -17.46
CA TYR A 345 13.49 -12.54 -18.38
C TYR A 345 14.97 -12.44 -18.70
N LYS A 346 15.82 -12.48 -17.67
CA LYS A 346 17.27 -12.46 -17.85
C LYS A 346 17.80 -13.69 -18.58
N ALA A 347 17.29 -14.88 -18.26
CA ALA A 347 17.70 -16.11 -18.94
C ALA A 347 17.34 -16.10 -20.44
N LEU A 348 16.22 -15.48 -20.82
CA LEU A 348 15.73 -15.46 -22.20
C LEU A 348 16.30 -14.31 -23.04
N THR A 349 16.51 -13.14 -22.42
CA THR A 349 16.93 -11.93 -23.14
C THR A 349 18.40 -11.56 -22.94
N GLY A 350 19.03 -12.06 -21.86
CA GLY A 350 20.34 -11.61 -21.40
C GLY A 350 20.31 -10.29 -20.61
N GLU A 351 19.18 -9.60 -20.61
CA GLU A 351 19.00 -8.27 -20.01
C GLU A 351 18.29 -8.35 -18.66
N GLU A 352 18.56 -7.38 -17.79
CA GLU A 352 17.84 -7.26 -16.52
C GLU A 352 16.45 -6.65 -16.75
N LEU A 353 15.44 -7.20 -16.07
CA LEU A 353 14.08 -6.66 -16.14
C LEU A 353 14.01 -5.33 -15.39
N GLU A 354 13.59 -4.29 -16.10
CA GLU A 354 13.23 -3.00 -15.50
C GLU A 354 11.79 -3.05 -14.99
N ARG A 355 11.58 -2.67 -13.74
CA ARG A 355 10.26 -2.73 -13.08
C ARG A 355 10.10 -1.65 -12.03
N VAL A 356 8.86 -1.41 -11.66
CA VAL A 356 8.48 -0.60 -10.49
C VAL A 356 7.76 -1.49 -9.49
N VAL A 357 8.10 -1.32 -8.22
CA VAL A 357 7.46 -2.05 -7.11
C VAL A 357 6.87 -1.05 -6.15
N TYR A 358 5.62 -1.30 -5.79
CA TYR A 358 4.88 -0.63 -4.72
C TYR A 358 4.86 -1.53 -3.49
N GLY A 359 4.04 -1.17 -2.51
CA GLY A 359 3.89 -1.89 -1.27
C GLY A 359 5.06 -1.59 -0.34
N LYS A 360 4.93 -2.01 0.92
CA LYS A 360 6.03 -1.94 1.87
C LYS A 360 7.19 -2.83 1.38
N PRO A 361 8.46 -2.41 1.53
CA PRO A 361 8.95 -1.21 2.23
C PRO A 361 9.13 0.04 1.35
N GLU A 362 8.51 0.12 0.17
CA GLU A 362 8.81 1.15 -0.83
C GLU A 362 8.29 2.54 -0.41
N MET A 363 9.10 3.57 -0.61
CA MET A 363 8.80 4.95 -0.15
C MET A 363 7.51 5.50 -0.73
N ALA A 364 7.16 5.14 -1.96
CA ALA A 364 5.92 5.58 -2.61
C ALA A 364 4.69 5.20 -1.78
N THR A 365 4.70 4.01 -1.18
CA THR A 365 3.60 3.52 -0.36
C THR A 365 3.49 4.27 0.97
N TYR A 366 4.61 4.60 1.60
CA TYR A 366 4.61 5.39 2.84
C TYR A 366 4.22 6.85 2.60
N LYS A 367 4.61 7.43 1.46
CA LYS A 367 4.18 8.77 1.09
C LYS A 367 2.69 8.85 0.79
N TYR A 368 2.14 7.83 0.14
CA TYR A 368 0.69 7.72 -0.03
C TYR A 368 -0.01 7.56 1.34
N ALA A 369 0.59 6.81 2.26
CA ALA A 369 0.07 6.66 3.62
C ALA A 369 0.06 7.98 4.41
N ASP A 370 1.03 8.88 4.20
CA ASP A 370 1.00 10.24 4.75
C ASP A 370 -0.23 11.03 4.26
N GLU A 371 -0.54 10.99 2.96
CA GLU A 371 -1.70 11.70 2.41
C GLU A 371 -3.02 11.16 2.98
N VAL A 372 -3.14 9.84 3.08
CA VAL A 372 -4.29 9.18 3.70
C VAL A 372 -4.40 9.55 5.19
N LEU A 373 -3.29 9.54 5.92
CA LEU A 373 -3.28 9.90 7.34
C LEU A 373 -3.64 11.37 7.57
N ALA A 374 -3.17 12.29 6.73
CA ALA A 374 -3.50 13.70 6.81
C ALA A 374 -5.00 13.96 6.54
N SER A 375 -5.57 13.30 5.54
CA SER A 375 -7.01 13.32 5.25
C SER A 375 -7.85 12.71 6.38
N TRP A 376 -7.36 11.62 6.97
CA TRP A 376 -8.01 10.98 8.12
C TRP A 376 -7.98 11.87 9.37
N MET A 377 -6.87 12.59 9.58
CA MET A 377 -6.75 13.61 10.63
C MET A 377 -7.73 14.76 10.45
N GLU A 378 -7.93 15.24 9.22
CA GLU A 378 -8.97 16.24 8.91
C GLU A 378 -10.37 15.71 9.27
N SER A 379 -10.66 14.46 8.90
CA SER A 379 -11.94 13.83 9.17
C SER A 379 -12.21 13.60 10.66
N LEU A 380 -11.20 13.24 11.44
CA LEU A 380 -11.33 12.95 12.88
C LEU A 380 -11.29 14.19 13.77
N HIS A 381 -10.46 15.17 13.42
CA HIS A 381 -10.11 16.29 14.29
C HIS A 381 -10.29 17.67 13.67
N GLY A 382 -10.66 17.75 12.39
CA GLY A 382 -10.78 19.03 11.66
C GLY A 382 -9.43 19.67 11.32
N GLU A 383 -8.35 18.90 11.37
CA GLU A 383 -6.97 19.38 11.16
C GLU A 383 -6.27 18.53 10.08
N GLU A 384 -6.05 19.08 8.89
CA GLU A 384 -5.28 18.43 7.82
C GLU A 384 -3.77 18.57 8.10
N LYS A 385 -3.27 17.75 9.03
CA LYS A 385 -1.86 17.77 9.44
C LYS A 385 -1.37 16.38 9.82
N LEU A 386 -0.14 16.07 9.41
CA LEU A 386 0.56 14.87 9.85
C LEU A 386 0.99 14.97 11.33
N PRO A 387 0.65 13.97 12.15
CA PRO A 387 1.18 13.82 13.51
C PRO A 387 2.70 13.67 13.49
N SER A 388 3.38 14.19 14.52
CA SER A 388 4.85 14.09 14.61
C SER A 388 5.30 12.69 15.05
N ASN A 389 4.46 12.00 15.84
CA ASN A 389 4.77 10.70 16.42
C ASN A 389 3.97 9.60 15.73
N ILE A 390 4.46 9.11 14.60
CA ILE A 390 3.83 8.01 13.85
C ILE A 390 4.49 6.69 14.25
N TYR A 391 3.66 5.68 14.52
CA TYR A 391 4.05 4.35 14.95
C TYR A 391 3.60 3.29 13.93
N MET A 392 4.55 2.75 13.16
CA MET A 392 4.32 1.59 12.29
C MET A 392 4.34 0.31 13.12
N VAL A 393 3.24 -0.42 13.16
CA VAL A 393 3.11 -1.70 13.85
C VAL A 393 3.01 -2.82 12.82
N GLY A 394 4.00 -3.71 12.84
CA GLY A 394 4.14 -4.76 11.82
C GLY A 394 4.83 -6.01 12.36
N ASP A 395 4.71 -7.11 11.63
CA ASP A 395 5.26 -8.42 11.99
C ASP A 395 6.47 -8.81 11.12
N ASN A 396 6.71 -8.12 10.01
CA ASN A 396 7.72 -8.47 9.03
C ASN A 396 8.88 -7.46 9.00
N PRO A 397 10.08 -7.83 9.50
CA PRO A 397 11.25 -6.96 9.51
C PRO A 397 11.66 -6.45 8.13
N ALA A 398 11.52 -7.29 7.10
CA ALA A 398 11.91 -6.98 5.72
C ALA A 398 10.89 -6.12 4.94
N SER A 399 9.78 -5.76 5.58
CA SER A 399 8.69 -4.99 4.98
C SER A 399 8.28 -3.83 5.88
N ASP A 400 7.61 -4.10 7.00
CA ASP A 400 7.05 -3.07 7.88
C ASP A 400 8.13 -2.26 8.59
N ILE A 401 9.12 -2.95 9.14
CA ILE A 401 10.12 -2.34 10.02
C ILE A 401 11.14 -1.56 9.22
N ILE A 402 11.72 -2.18 8.18
CA ILE A 402 12.65 -1.46 7.32
C ILE A 402 11.97 -0.30 6.60
N GLY A 403 10.73 -0.46 6.13
CA GLY A 403 9.96 0.62 5.50
C GLY A 403 9.73 1.80 6.46
N GLY A 404 9.22 1.53 7.67
CA GLY A 404 9.02 2.57 8.68
C GLY A 404 10.33 3.24 9.12
N ASN A 405 11.42 2.47 9.25
CA ASN A 405 12.74 3.00 9.61
C ASN A 405 13.30 3.93 8.52
N MET A 406 13.22 3.54 7.24
CA MET A 406 13.68 4.37 6.13
C MET A 406 12.87 5.66 6.00
N TYR A 407 11.58 5.60 6.29
CA TYR A 407 10.69 6.76 6.26
C TYR A 407 10.87 7.68 7.48
N GLY A 408 11.46 7.19 8.57
CA GLY A 408 11.70 7.94 9.80
C GLY A 408 10.55 7.84 10.83
N TRP A 409 9.67 6.85 10.71
CA TRP A 409 8.64 6.55 11.70
C TRP A 409 9.18 5.72 12.86
N ASN A 410 8.45 5.73 13.99
CA ASN A 410 8.70 4.80 15.08
C ASN A 410 8.21 3.41 14.65
N THR A 411 9.00 2.36 14.84
CA THR A 411 8.67 1.00 14.38
C THR A 411 8.51 0.02 15.54
N CYS A 412 7.36 -0.62 15.59
CA CYS A 412 6.95 -1.59 16.60
C CYS A 412 6.86 -2.98 15.94
N LEU A 413 7.79 -3.87 16.27
CA LEU A 413 7.78 -5.24 15.75
C LEU A 413 6.99 -6.16 16.68
N VAL A 414 5.97 -6.84 16.16
CA VAL A 414 5.17 -7.80 16.94
C VAL A 414 5.58 -9.25 16.67
N ARG A 415 5.37 -10.14 17.64
CA ARG A 415 5.70 -11.57 17.56
C ARG A 415 4.57 -12.47 17.09
N THR A 416 3.49 -11.86 16.63
CA THR A 416 2.26 -12.55 16.23
C THR A 416 2.26 -12.94 14.75
N GLY A 417 3.38 -12.84 14.02
CA GLY A 417 3.40 -13.11 12.57
C GLY A 417 4.72 -13.72 12.08
N VAL A 418 5.29 -13.16 11.01
CA VAL A 418 6.53 -13.61 10.36
C VAL A 418 7.69 -13.65 11.35
N PHE A 419 7.85 -12.60 12.15
CA PHE A 419 8.84 -12.57 13.23
C PHE A 419 8.30 -13.28 14.48
N VAL A 420 9.04 -14.28 14.97
CA VAL A 420 8.61 -15.10 16.14
C VAL A 420 9.66 -15.12 17.26
N GLY A 421 10.95 -14.86 16.98
CA GLY A 421 12.04 -15.12 17.94
C GLY A 421 13.20 -14.13 17.89
N GLY A 422 14.05 -14.13 18.92
CA GLY A 422 15.16 -13.17 19.10
C GLY A 422 14.74 -11.91 19.85
N GLU A 423 15.68 -11.11 20.37
CA GLU A 423 15.35 -9.86 21.07
C GLU A 423 14.82 -8.78 20.10
N ASN A 424 15.46 -8.66 18.94
CA ASN A 424 15.10 -7.82 17.80
C ASN A 424 15.64 -8.46 16.51
N ASP A 425 15.19 -8.02 15.33
CA ASP A 425 15.75 -8.50 14.06
C ASP A 425 17.18 -8.01 13.86
N GLU A 426 18.08 -8.88 13.41
CA GLU A 426 19.50 -8.56 13.27
C GLU A 426 19.77 -7.58 12.12
N ASN A 427 18.97 -7.66 11.05
CA ASN A 427 19.21 -6.89 9.83
C ASN A 427 18.35 -5.62 9.76
N ASN A 428 17.12 -5.70 10.28
CA ASN A 428 16.11 -4.64 10.24
C ASN A 428 15.51 -4.42 11.63
N PRO A 429 16.30 -3.95 12.62
CA PRO A 429 15.83 -3.82 13.99
C PRO A 429 14.74 -2.76 14.11
N ALA A 430 13.70 -3.07 14.87
CA ALA A 430 12.67 -2.11 15.25
C ALA A 430 13.26 -1.03 16.16
N ASN A 431 13.03 0.24 15.82
CA ASN A 431 13.64 1.37 16.50
C ASN A 431 12.90 1.77 17.79
N PHE A 432 11.61 1.43 17.90
CA PHE A 432 10.80 1.74 19.08
C PHE A 432 10.76 0.56 20.04
N GLY A 433 10.59 -0.66 19.52
CA GLY A 433 10.68 -1.86 20.32
C GLY A 433 10.07 -3.09 19.68
N VAL A 434 10.22 -4.20 20.40
CA VAL A 434 9.68 -5.51 20.02
C VAL A 434 8.69 -5.95 21.08
N PHE A 435 7.50 -6.34 20.64
CA PHE A 435 6.34 -6.57 21.49
C PHE A 435 5.77 -7.96 21.28
N VAL A 436 5.15 -8.51 22.33
CA VAL A 436 4.49 -9.82 22.24
C VAL A 436 3.32 -9.76 21.25
N ASN A 437 2.56 -8.67 21.24
CA ASN A 437 1.41 -8.45 20.38
C ASN A 437 1.15 -6.95 20.17
N VAL A 438 0.19 -6.64 19.30
CA VAL A 438 -0.23 -5.28 18.94
C VAL A 438 -0.73 -4.45 20.12
N LEU A 439 -1.39 -5.06 21.11
CA LEU A 439 -1.92 -4.34 22.28
C LEU A 439 -0.80 -3.76 23.15
N GLU A 440 0.25 -4.53 23.39
CA GLU A 440 1.40 -4.07 24.17
C GLU A 440 2.19 -2.98 23.43
N ALA A 441 2.30 -3.07 22.10
CA ALA A 441 2.89 -2.02 21.28
C ALA A 441 2.11 -0.70 21.40
N VAL A 442 0.79 -0.74 21.23
CA VAL A 442 -0.10 0.44 21.32
C VAL A 442 -0.05 1.06 22.72
N LYS A 443 -0.19 0.25 23.78
CA LYS A 443 -0.12 0.76 25.16
C LYS A 443 1.22 1.41 25.46
N THR A 444 2.32 0.83 24.98
CA THR A 444 3.66 1.36 25.25
C THR A 444 3.88 2.70 24.53
N ALA A 445 3.48 2.80 23.26
CA ALA A 445 3.52 4.05 22.50
C ALA A 445 2.65 5.13 23.14
N MET A 446 1.41 4.80 23.54
CA MET A 446 0.52 5.73 24.23
C MET A 446 1.06 6.17 25.59
N LYS A 447 1.67 5.30 26.39
CA LYS A 447 2.31 5.70 27.66
C LYS A 447 3.47 6.67 27.46
N LYS A 448 4.25 6.50 26.40
CA LYS A 448 5.34 7.42 26.07
C LYS A 448 4.82 8.82 25.78
N GLU A 449 3.74 8.95 25.00
CA GLU A 449 3.21 10.26 24.60
C GLU A 449 2.25 10.88 25.60
N LEU A 450 1.47 10.07 26.34
CA LEU A 450 0.36 10.53 27.20
C LEU A 450 0.62 10.37 28.71
N GLY A 451 1.72 9.72 29.09
CA GLY A 451 2.08 9.45 30.47
C GLY A 451 1.81 8.01 30.92
N VAL A 452 2.61 7.54 31.89
CA VAL A 452 2.54 6.16 32.41
C VAL A 452 1.26 5.86 33.19
N ASP A 453 0.60 6.90 33.67
CA ASP A 453 -0.65 6.88 34.43
C ASP A 453 -1.91 6.90 33.55
N PHE A 454 -1.75 7.05 32.22
CA PHE A 454 -2.85 7.06 31.26
C PHE A 454 -3.67 5.76 31.33
N LYS A 455 -5.00 5.88 31.43
CA LYS A 455 -5.90 4.73 31.49
C LYS A 455 -6.45 4.36 30.11
N PHE A 456 -6.38 3.07 29.81
CA PHE A 456 -6.76 2.46 28.53
C PHE A 456 -8.21 1.96 28.52
N GLU A 457 -9.10 2.65 29.22
CA GLU A 457 -10.52 2.33 29.28
C GLU A 457 -11.32 3.59 29.56
N TRP A 458 -12.51 3.69 28.98
CA TRP A 458 -13.49 4.70 29.35
C TRP A 458 -14.22 4.26 30.63
N ASN A 459 -14.33 5.14 31.62
CA ASN A 459 -14.98 4.83 32.89
C ASN A 459 -16.15 5.76 33.17
N ASP A 460 -17.36 5.33 32.78
CA ASP A 460 -18.59 6.09 32.99
C ASP A 460 -18.85 6.41 34.46
N ALA A 461 -18.56 5.49 35.39
CA ALA A 461 -18.80 5.71 36.81
C ALA A 461 -17.91 6.83 37.40
N ARG A 462 -16.69 6.98 36.87
CA ARG A 462 -15.76 8.05 37.25
C ARG A 462 -16.11 9.38 36.58
N ILE A 463 -16.62 9.37 35.36
CA ILE A 463 -16.76 10.59 34.55
C ILE A 463 -18.17 11.16 34.64
N ASN A 464 -19.20 10.32 34.74
CA ASN A 464 -20.59 10.74 34.78
C ASN A 464 -20.98 11.24 36.18
N PRO A 465 -21.27 12.54 36.38
CA PRO A 465 -21.64 13.09 37.69
C PRO A 465 -22.90 12.44 38.28
N LEU A 466 -23.79 11.89 37.43
CA LEU A 466 -25.01 11.22 37.86
C LEU A 466 -24.75 9.84 38.51
N LEU A 467 -23.60 9.22 38.22
CA LEU A 467 -23.22 7.91 38.77
C LEU A 467 -22.36 8.03 40.03
N GLN A 468 -21.77 9.20 40.29
CA GLN A 468 -20.96 9.47 41.48
C GLN A 468 -21.81 9.63 42.77
N GLY A 469 -23.14 9.72 42.66
CA GLY A 469 -24.06 10.11 43.73
C GLY A 469 -24.53 9.04 44.72
N ASN A 470 -24.16 7.76 44.60
CA ASN A 470 -24.68 6.70 45.49
C ASN A 470 -23.68 6.15 46.54
N GLY A 471 -22.45 6.66 46.60
CA GLY A 471 -21.42 6.18 47.54
C GLY A 471 -21.19 7.03 48.79
N ALA A 472 -21.64 8.29 48.81
CA ALA A 472 -21.25 9.26 49.84
C ALA A 472 -22.36 9.62 50.86
N ALA A 473 -23.57 9.10 50.71
CA ALA A 473 -24.73 9.46 51.54
C ALA A 473 -25.08 8.44 52.65
N ALA A 474 -24.21 7.45 52.91
CA ALA A 474 -24.46 6.39 53.91
C ALA A 474 -23.51 6.43 55.13
N VAL A 475 -22.86 7.57 55.40
CA VAL A 475 -22.07 7.76 56.63
C VAL A 475 -22.35 9.16 57.20
N ALA A 476 -23.55 9.37 57.74
CA ALA A 476 -23.83 10.42 58.74
C ALA A 476 -25.30 10.36 59.21
N VAL A 477 -25.69 9.30 59.93
CA VAL A 477 -26.66 9.39 61.05
C VAL A 477 -26.37 8.20 61.98
N GLU A 478 -25.65 8.45 63.08
CA GLU A 478 -25.93 7.91 64.42
C GLU A 478 -25.53 8.96 65.45
#